data_AF-A0A6U3C3E0-F1
#
_entry.id   AF-A0A6U3C3E0-F1
#
_cell.length_a   1.000
_cell.length_b   1.000
_cell.length_c   1.000
_cell.angle_alpha   90.00
_cell.angle_beta   90.00
_cell.angle_gamma   90.00
#
_symmetry.space_group_name_H-M   'P 1'
#
loop_
_entity.id
_entity.type
_entity.pdbx_description
1 polymer ?
#
loop_
_entity_poly.entity_id
_entity_poly.type
_entity_poly.pdbx_seq_one_letter_code
_entity_poly.pdbx_strand_id
1 'polypeptide(L)'
;PLVARCMRVHMWDEDHCRRVLTGYKQFLAIKKEKKDWYSKELTPCPDVEKMWKEHICDMGNYWHDCQLLCGHVVTYNPDEAADENAKAHHLKNTAMALKAKFGARFDEDLWTSIGSPKGGWMARQSVKKVTKAV
;
A
#
# COMPACT_ATOMS: atom_id res chain seq x y z
N PRO A 1 -3.01 17.67 -0.60
CA PRO A 1 -2.98 16.51 0.34
C PRO A 1 -2.86 15.18 -0.42
N LEU A 2 -2.00 14.26 0.05
CA LEU A 2 -1.69 13.01 -0.65
C LEU A 2 -2.92 12.12 -0.91
N VAL A 3 -3.85 12.03 0.04
CA VAL A 3 -5.13 11.29 -0.08
C VAL A 3 -5.94 11.80 -1.27
N ALA A 4 -6.17 13.11 -1.37
CA ALA A 4 -6.94 13.70 -2.45
C ALA A 4 -6.30 13.49 -3.83
N ARG A 5 -4.96 13.42 -3.89
CA ARG A 5 -4.24 13.06 -5.13
C ARG A 5 -4.51 11.60 -5.50
N CYS A 6 -4.36 10.67 -4.57
CA CYS A 6 -4.58 9.24 -4.80
C CYS A 6 -6.04 8.93 -5.21
N MET A 7 -7.02 9.59 -4.59
CA MET A 7 -8.43 9.47 -4.99
C MET A 7 -8.64 9.84 -6.46
N ARG A 8 -8.04 10.95 -6.91
CA ARG A 8 -8.16 11.42 -8.30
C ARG A 8 -7.38 10.56 -9.29
N VAL A 9 -6.16 10.15 -8.96
CA VAL A 9 -5.25 9.45 -9.89
C VAL A 9 -5.59 7.96 -10.00
N HIS A 10 -5.98 7.32 -8.90
CA HIS A 10 -6.24 5.87 -8.86
C HIS A 10 -7.73 5.52 -8.77
N MET A 11 -8.62 6.52 -8.77
CA MET A 11 -10.08 6.35 -8.60
C MET A 11 -10.45 5.58 -7.33
N TRP A 12 -9.65 5.77 -6.28
CA TRP A 12 -9.91 5.16 -4.98
C TRP A 12 -10.93 5.97 -4.19
N ASP A 13 -11.77 5.27 -3.43
CA ASP A 13 -12.56 5.92 -2.39
C ASP A 13 -11.68 6.40 -1.22
N GLU A 14 -12.26 7.25 -0.39
CA GLU A 14 -11.54 7.89 0.72
C GLU A 14 -11.10 6.86 1.78
N ASP A 15 -11.94 5.87 2.07
CA ASP A 15 -11.66 4.85 3.09
C ASP A 15 -10.46 3.99 2.69
N HIS A 16 -10.43 3.53 1.44
CA HIS A 16 -9.30 2.82 0.88
C HIS A 16 -8.04 3.69 0.89
N CYS A 17 -8.12 4.97 0.49
CA CYS A 17 -6.97 5.87 0.58
C CYS A 17 -6.45 6.01 2.02
N ARG A 18 -7.34 6.11 3.02
CA ARG A 18 -6.94 6.23 4.44
C ARG A 18 -6.29 4.94 4.96
N ARG A 19 -6.76 3.78 4.53
CA ARG A 19 -6.12 2.49 4.81
C ARG A 19 -4.73 2.41 4.19
N VAL A 20 -4.60 2.72 2.90
CA VAL A 20 -3.31 2.75 2.20
C VAL A 20 -2.34 3.74 2.83
N LEU A 21 -2.81 4.94 3.22
CA LEU A 21 -1.98 5.92 3.93
C LEU A 21 -1.48 5.39 5.26
N THR A 22 -2.30 4.63 5.99
CA THR A 22 -1.88 3.99 7.24
C THR A 22 -0.80 2.95 6.97
N GLY A 23 -1.00 2.08 5.97
CA GLY A 23 0.00 1.11 5.53
C GLY A 23 1.31 1.78 5.08
N TYR A 24 1.23 2.88 4.35
CA TYR A 24 2.39 3.65 3.90
C TYR A 24 3.17 4.25 5.06
N LYS A 25 2.50 4.84 6.06
CA LYS A 25 3.16 5.34 7.28
C LYS A 25 3.85 4.22 8.06
N GLN A 26 3.20 3.06 8.17
CA GLN A 26 3.78 1.88 8.79
C GLN A 26 5.01 1.37 8.02
N PHE A 27 4.95 1.40 6.69
CA PHE A 27 6.07 1.06 5.82
C PHE A 27 7.27 2.01 6.02
N LEU A 28 7.07 3.32 6.05
CA LEU A 28 8.13 4.29 6.35
C LEU A 28 8.77 4.04 7.73
N ALA A 29 7.95 3.69 8.73
CA ALA A 29 8.44 3.41 10.07
C ALA A 29 9.38 2.18 10.11
N ILE A 30 9.08 1.10 9.38
CA ILE A 30 9.97 -0.07 9.32
C ILE A 30 11.20 0.18 8.46
N LYS A 31 11.09 0.98 7.37
CA LYS A 31 12.29 1.39 6.61
C LYS A 31 13.23 2.21 7.47
N LYS A 32 12.68 3.08 8.33
CA LYS A 32 13.47 3.84 9.32
C LYS A 32 14.21 2.94 10.29
N GLU A 33 13.51 2.00 10.89
CA GLU A 33 14.07 1.08 11.88
C GLU A 33 15.17 0.20 11.29
N LYS A 34 14.94 -0.34 10.10
CA LYS A 34 15.94 -1.17 9.39
C LYS A 34 17.01 -0.37 8.66
N LYS A 35 16.88 0.96 8.60
CA LYS A 35 17.73 1.85 7.79
C LYS A 35 17.80 1.42 6.31
N ASP A 36 16.72 0.84 5.79
CA ASP A 36 16.64 0.41 4.40
C ASP A 36 16.34 1.62 3.49
N TRP A 37 17.29 2.53 3.32
CA TRP A 37 17.04 3.76 2.57
C TRP A 37 16.95 3.54 1.06
N TYR A 38 17.60 2.48 0.57
CA TYR A 38 17.80 2.23 -0.86
C TYR A 38 16.95 1.08 -1.39
N SER A 39 15.96 0.60 -0.62
CA SER A 39 15.06 -0.48 -1.03
C SER A 39 15.80 -1.76 -1.42
N LYS A 40 16.73 -2.18 -0.55
CA LYS A 40 17.51 -3.42 -0.70
C LYS A 40 16.86 -4.61 -0.03
N GLU A 41 16.00 -4.38 0.97
CA GLU A 41 15.40 -5.45 1.78
C GLU A 41 13.87 -5.37 1.87
N LEU A 42 13.31 -4.15 1.78
CA LEU A 42 11.88 -3.91 1.98
C LEU A 42 11.24 -3.27 0.76
N THR A 43 10.16 -3.91 0.30
CA THR A 43 9.33 -3.51 -0.84
C THR A 43 7.89 -3.34 -0.38
N PRO A 44 7.20 -2.26 -0.76
CA PRO A 44 5.78 -2.07 -0.42
C PRO A 44 4.87 -3.03 -1.19
N CYS A 45 3.64 -3.26 -0.71
CA CYS A 45 2.58 -3.87 -1.52
C CYS A 45 2.11 -2.90 -2.64
N PRO A 46 1.42 -3.38 -3.69
CA PRO A 46 1.10 -2.56 -4.88
C PRO A 46 0.39 -1.23 -4.60
N ASP A 47 -0.58 -1.20 -3.68
CA ASP A 47 -1.32 0.04 -3.40
C ASP A 47 -0.50 1.02 -2.55
N VAL A 48 0.31 0.52 -1.61
CA VAL A 48 1.28 1.35 -0.89
C VAL A 48 2.34 1.90 -1.85
N GLU A 49 2.78 1.11 -2.83
CA GLU A 49 3.72 1.53 -3.87
C GLU A 49 3.16 2.69 -4.70
N LYS A 50 1.90 2.59 -5.15
CA LYS A 50 1.22 3.65 -5.89
C LYS A 50 1.15 4.95 -5.09
N MET A 51 0.68 4.90 -3.84
CA MET A 51 0.64 6.09 -2.99
C MET A 51 2.02 6.68 -2.74
N TRP A 52 3.04 5.84 -2.56
CA TRP A 52 4.41 6.31 -2.39
C TRP A 52 4.93 7.04 -3.65
N LYS A 53 4.68 6.50 -4.85
CA LYS A 53 5.01 7.17 -6.12
C LYS A 53 4.33 8.53 -6.24
N GLU A 54 3.05 8.62 -5.90
CA GLU A 54 2.33 9.90 -5.88
C GLU A 54 2.90 10.90 -4.86
N HIS A 55 3.48 10.42 -3.75
CA HIS A 55 4.19 11.27 -2.80
C HIS A 55 5.52 11.78 -3.40
N ILE A 56 6.31 10.90 -4.04
CA ILE A 56 7.58 11.26 -4.69
C ILE A 56 7.40 12.33 -5.78
N CYS A 57 6.30 12.27 -6.54
CA CYS A 57 5.97 13.28 -7.55
C CYS A 57 5.84 14.71 -6.97
N ASP A 58 5.65 14.85 -5.67
CA ASP A 58 5.65 16.11 -4.94
C ASP A 58 6.93 16.24 -4.12
N MET A 59 8.03 16.41 -4.84
CA MET A 59 9.40 16.29 -4.31
C MET A 59 9.65 17.18 -3.09
N GLY A 60 9.10 18.39 -3.06
CA GLY A 60 9.27 19.33 -1.94
C GLY A 60 8.64 18.79 -0.65
N ASN A 61 7.37 18.36 -0.71
CA ASN A 61 6.69 17.75 0.43
C ASN A 61 7.32 16.40 0.80
N TYR A 62 7.70 15.60 -0.20
CA TYR A 62 8.35 14.31 0.01
C TYR A 62 9.66 14.43 0.79
N TRP A 63 10.51 15.36 0.38
CA TRP A 63 11.77 15.62 1.05
C TRP A 63 11.53 16.05 2.50
N HIS A 64 10.65 17.02 2.71
CA HIS A 64 10.31 17.51 4.05
C HIS A 64 9.79 16.38 4.96
N ASP A 65 8.81 15.61 4.49
CA ASP A 65 8.20 14.53 5.25
C ASP A 65 9.19 13.40 5.54
N CYS A 66 10.05 13.03 4.58
CA CYS A 66 11.09 12.03 4.83
C CYS A 66 12.11 12.50 5.87
N GLN A 67 12.53 13.76 5.80
CA GLN A 67 13.43 14.32 6.81
C GLN A 67 12.76 14.33 8.20
N LEU A 68 11.50 14.74 8.29
CA LEU A 68 10.76 14.80 9.54
C LEU A 68 10.50 13.42 10.15
N LEU A 69 10.02 12.47 9.34
CA LEU A 69 9.58 11.15 9.81
C LEU A 69 10.76 10.18 9.97
N CYS A 70 11.66 10.17 9.00
CA CYS A 70 12.73 9.17 8.89
C CYS A 70 14.12 9.72 9.25
N GLY A 71 14.34 11.03 9.17
CA GLY A 71 15.68 11.63 9.28
C GLY A 71 16.60 11.32 8.08
N HIS A 72 16.04 10.71 7.03
CA HIS A 72 16.72 10.35 5.80
C HIS A 72 15.69 10.22 4.68
N VAL A 73 16.09 10.55 3.45
CA VAL A 73 15.24 10.31 2.29
C VAL A 73 15.21 8.83 1.94
N VAL A 74 14.02 8.28 1.84
CA VAL A 74 13.82 6.93 1.34
C VAL A 74 13.83 7.00 -0.18
N THR A 75 14.68 6.23 -0.86
CA THR A 75 14.73 6.23 -2.32
C THR A 75 13.94 5.07 -2.90
N TYR A 76 13.24 5.33 -3.99
CA TYR A 76 12.57 4.32 -4.79
C TYR A 76 13.54 3.77 -5.84
N ASN A 77 13.62 2.45 -5.98
CA ASN A 77 14.40 1.79 -7.02
C ASN A 77 13.47 1.36 -8.17
N PRO A 78 13.51 2.01 -9.34
CA PRO A 78 12.64 1.64 -10.47
C PRO A 78 12.99 0.27 -11.07
N ASP A 79 14.22 -0.20 -10.89
CA ASP A 79 14.71 -1.45 -11.45
C ASP A 79 14.38 -2.66 -10.55
N GLU A 80 13.78 -2.45 -9.39
CA GLU A 80 13.36 -3.53 -8.48
C GLU A 80 12.39 -4.52 -9.15
N ALA A 81 11.62 -4.06 -10.15
CA ALA A 81 10.72 -4.92 -10.91
C ALA A 81 11.45 -5.90 -11.85
N ALA A 82 12.74 -5.72 -12.13
CA ALA A 82 13.49 -6.60 -13.02
C ALA A 82 13.82 -7.96 -12.38
N ASP A 83 13.80 -8.07 -11.05
CA ASP A 83 13.99 -9.31 -10.31
C ASP A 83 12.72 -9.66 -9.50
N GLU A 84 11.80 -10.36 -10.16
CA GLU A 84 10.52 -10.75 -9.57
C GLU A 84 10.68 -11.64 -8.31
N ASN A 85 11.73 -12.48 -8.28
CA ASN A 85 12.00 -13.36 -7.15
C ASN A 85 12.49 -12.55 -5.94
N ALA A 86 13.43 -11.63 -6.13
CA ALA A 86 13.87 -10.72 -5.08
C ALA A 86 12.69 -9.87 -4.59
N LYS A 87 11.87 -9.34 -5.50
CA LYS A 87 10.68 -8.55 -5.16
C LYS A 87 9.69 -9.32 -4.30
N ALA A 88 9.38 -10.57 -4.66
CA ALA A 88 8.50 -11.43 -3.88
C ALA A 88 9.07 -11.71 -2.48
N HIS A 89 10.39 -11.95 -2.39
CA HIS A 89 11.08 -12.16 -1.12
C HIS A 89 11.02 -10.91 -0.22
N HIS A 90 11.33 -9.73 -0.76
CA HIS A 90 11.29 -8.46 -0.04
C HIS A 90 9.87 -8.09 0.40
N LEU A 91 8.86 -8.34 -0.43
CA LEU A 91 7.45 -8.13 -0.05
C LEU A 91 7.07 -9.01 1.14
N LYS A 92 7.47 -10.28 1.14
CA LYS A 92 7.25 -11.19 2.28
C LYS A 92 7.96 -10.70 3.53
N ASN A 93 9.22 -10.28 3.41
CA ASN A 93 10.00 -9.72 4.53
C ASN A 93 9.34 -8.45 5.10
N THR A 94 8.77 -7.63 4.22
CA THR A 94 8.05 -6.40 4.60
C THR A 94 6.78 -6.73 5.37
N ALA A 95 5.94 -7.62 4.85
CA ALA A 95 4.72 -8.06 5.54
C ALA A 95 5.02 -8.68 6.91
N MET A 96 6.05 -9.53 7.01
CA MET A 96 6.48 -10.11 8.28
C MET A 96 6.95 -9.05 9.28
N ALA A 97 7.78 -8.09 8.85
CA ALA A 97 8.26 -7.01 9.71
C ALA A 97 7.11 -6.12 10.20
N LEU A 98 6.16 -5.79 9.32
CA LEU A 98 4.97 -5.01 9.68
C LEU A 98 4.07 -5.75 10.66
N LYS A 99 3.79 -7.03 10.41
CA LYS A 99 2.96 -7.86 11.30
C LYS A 99 3.60 -8.00 12.68
N ALA A 100 4.91 -8.22 12.74
CA ALA A 100 5.66 -8.28 14.00
C ALA A 100 5.62 -6.96 14.77
N LYS A 101 5.72 -5.81 14.09
CA LYS A 101 5.76 -4.49 14.73
C LYS A 101 4.39 -3.95 15.14
N PHE A 102 3.38 -4.11 14.29
CA PHE A 102 2.09 -3.45 14.43
C PHE A 102 0.97 -4.37 14.93
N GLY A 103 1.16 -5.69 14.93
CA GLY A 103 0.21 -6.66 15.47
C GLY A 103 -1.21 -6.43 14.93
N ALA A 104 -2.17 -6.17 15.83
CA ALA A 104 -3.57 -5.93 15.48
C ALA A 104 -3.82 -4.69 14.58
N ARG A 105 -2.84 -3.78 14.46
CA ARG A 105 -2.93 -2.60 13.57
C ARG A 105 -2.41 -2.86 12.16
N PHE A 106 -1.90 -4.06 11.89
CA PHE A 106 -1.47 -4.48 10.56
C PHE A 106 -2.70 -4.87 9.72
N ASP A 107 -2.86 -4.25 8.55
CA ASP A 107 -3.95 -4.52 7.62
C ASP A 107 -3.59 -5.70 6.72
N GLU A 108 -3.90 -6.93 7.17
CA GLU A 108 -3.52 -8.14 6.44
C GLU A 108 -4.12 -8.20 5.04
N ASP A 109 -5.36 -7.71 4.85
CA ASP A 109 -6.02 -7.67 3.54
C ASP A 109 -5.25 -6.78 2.55
N LEU A 110 -4.81 -5.60 2.98
CA LEU A 110 -4.05 -4.67 2.14
C LEU A 110 -2.70 -5.25 1.68
N TRP A 111 -2.04 -6.02 2.55
CA TRP A 111 -0.69 -6.56 2.29
C TRP A 111 -0.71 -7.95 1.63
N THR A 112 -1.85 -8.65 1.62
CA THR A 112 -2.00 -9.97 1.00
C THR A 112 -2.83 -9.97 -0.28
N SER A 113 -3.54 -8.87 -0.60
CA SER A 113 -4.29 -8.74 -1.84
C SER A 113 -3.37 -8.56 -3.05
N ILE A 114 -2.81 -9.67 -3.55
CA ILE A 114 -2.15 -9.72 -4.84
C ILE A 114 -3.26 -9.75 -5.91
N GLY A 115 -3.52 -8.63 -6.57
CA GLY A 115 -4.20 -8.59 -7.87
C GLY A 115 -5.73 -8.77 -7.88
N SER A 116 -6.49 -8.02 -7.09
CA SER A 116 -7.94 -7.90 -7.33
C SER A 116 -8.29 -6.47 -7.79
N PRO A 117 -8.67 -6.26 -9.06
CA PRO A 117 -9.28 -5.00 -9.45
C PRO A 117 -10.66 -4.93 -8.78
N LYS A 118 -10.74 -4.37 -7.57
CA LYS A 118 -12.01 -4.00 -6.95
C LYS A 118 -12.51 -2.69 -7.54
N GLY A 119 -12.80 -2.72 -8.84
CA GLY A 119 -13.70 -1.81 -9.52
C GLY A 119 -14.86 -2.65 -10.05
N GLY A 120 -16.00 -2.61 -9.36
CA GLY A 120 -17.19 -3.34 -9.79
C GLY A 120 -18.08 -3.77 -8.65
N TRP A 121 -18.69 -2.80 -7.96
CA TRP A 121 -20.00 -3.06 -7.40
C TRP A 121 -20.93 -3.40 -8.59
N MET A 122 -21.33 -4.66 -8.71
CA MET A 122 -22.48 -5.03 -9.51
C MET A 122 -23.45 -5.73 -8.58
N ALA A 123 -24.58 -5.05 -8.41
CA ALA A 123 -25.69 -5.37 -7.55
C ALA A 123 -26.05 -6.86 -7.64
N ARG A 124 -26.10 -7.53 -6.49
CA ARG A 124 -26.92 -8.74 -6.36
C ARG A 124 -28.38 -8.31 -6.35
N GLN A 125 -29.03 -8.35 -7.51
CA GLN A 125 -30.49 -8.44 -7.54
C GLN A 125 -30.90 -9.78 -6.92
N SER A 126 -31.50 -9.73 -5.74
CA SER A 126 -32.25 -10.85 -5.18
C SER A 126 -33.53 -11.04 -6.00
N VAL A 127 -33.52 -11.96 -6.96
CA VAL A 127 -34.78 -12.49 -7.52
C VAL A 127 -35.30 -13.54 -6.55
N LYS A 128 -36.40 -13.19 -5.87
CA LYS A 128 -37.20 -14.09 -5.02
C LYS A 128 -37.71 -15.25 -5.88
N LYS A 129 -37.38 -16.50 -5.52
CA LYS A 129 -38.06 -17.68 -6.05
C LYS A 129 -39.53 -17.62 -5.61
N VAL A 130 -40.45 -17.47 -6.56
CA VAL A 130 -41.87 -17.73 -6.33
C VAL A 130 -42.04 -19.24 -6.29
N THR A 131 -42.28 -19.78 -5.10
CA THR A 131 -42.83 -21.12 -4.92
C THR A 131 -44.27 -21.11 -5.41
N LYS A 132 -44.59 -21.92 -6.43
CA LYS A 132 -45.98 -22.26 -6.76
C LYS A 132 -46.32 -23.55 -6.03
N ALA A 133 -47.30 -23.46 -5.13
CA ALA A 133 -47.90 -24.57 -4.43
C ALA A 133 -49.10 -25.11 -5.23
N VAL A 134 -49.23 -26.45 -5.18
CA VAL A 134 -50.38 -27.32 -5.53
C VAL A 134 -50.91 -27.26 -6.95
#